data_AF-A0A356RDP8-F1
#
_entry.id   AF-A0A356RDP8-F1
#
_cell.length_a   1.000
_cell.length_b   1.000
_cell.length_c   1.000
_cell.angle_alpha   90.00
_cell.angle_beta   90.00
_cell.angle_gamma   90.00
#
_symmetry.space_group_name_H-M   'P 1'
#
loop_
_entity.id
_entity.type
_entity.pdbx_description
1 polymer ?
#
loop_
_entity_poly.entity_id
_entity_poly.type
_entity_poly.pdbx_seq_one_letter_code
_entity_poly.pdbx_strand_id
1 'polypeptide(L)'
;QLLVSGNHANALSTEPDPDNPPYHDVTLIRSDGSELSISDQIHGGKIGGLLALRDGDIPAVQDRVDRLAAVLINEFNQQHQAGFGLDGTTNNLFFSGLTPSAPLASDRNTGSALGSSVTIADPTILTFQRYDVTFTGATAYSVVNTTTGATVTSGTYTSGSPINFDGLDVVITGTPVAGDVFGVNAQQGAAQRIAVALTDTDKIAAAASSAAVPGDNANALALVAIHTNRQNDLGNATINDYHTVTIGDVGSATRESEVALKSKTLESDQLTALRESVSGVSLDEELTNLLSFQRSFEASARMITVADELLQTILAMGR
;
A
#
# COMPACT_ATOMS: atom_id res chain seq x y z
N GLN A 1 -2.84 22.91 2.44
CA GLN A 1 -2.68 23.96 1.39
C GLN A 1 -4.03 24.52 0.96
N LEU A 2 -4.14 25.79 0.53
CA LEU A 2 -5.38 26.29 -0.10
C LEU A 2 -5.43 25.90 -1.58
N LEU A 3 -6.55 25.29 -2.01
CA LEU A 3 -6.83 25.03 -3.42
C LEU A 3 -7.44 26.26 -4.12
N VAL A 4 -8.21 27.08 -3.39
CA VAL A 4 -8.84 28.30 -3.93
C VAL A 4 -8.61 29.43 -2.95
N SER A 5 -8.12 30.57 -3.43
CA SER A 5 -7.98 31.80 -2.67
C SER A 5 -8.53 32.96 -3.48
N GLY A 6 -9.73 33.44 -3.13
CA GLY A 6 -10.43 34.50 -3.87
C GLY A 6 -10.68 34.09 -5.33
N ASN A 7 -10.02 34.79 -6.26
CA ASN A 7 -10.07 34.54 -7.71
C ASN A 7 -8.89 33.69 -8.23
N HIS A 8 -8.06 33.14 -7.35
CA HIS A 8 -6.95 32.26 -7.72
C HIS A 8 -7.26 30.82 -7.34
N ALA A 9 -6.94 29.88 -8.24
CA ALA A 9 -7.02 28.45 -7.99
C ALA A 9 -5.64 27.83 -8.21
N ASN A 10 -5.22 26.98 -7.28
CA ASN A 10 -4.04 26.14 -7.43
C ASN A 10 -4.45 24.81 -8.06
N ALA A 11 -3.61 24.29 -8.95
CA ALA A 11 -3.85 23.02 -9.61
C ALA A 11 -3.16 21.88 -8.87
N LEU A 12 -3.77 20.69 -8.95
CA LEU A 12 -3.12 19.44 -8.58
C LEU A 12 -2.57 18.77 -9.84
N SER A 13 -1.46 18.07 -9.68
CA SER A 13 -0.82 17.24 -10.70
C SER A 13 -0.48 15.88 -10.10
N THR A 14 0.14 15.02 -10.90
CA THR A 14 0.67 13.75 -10.44
C THR A 14 2.09 13.56 -10.97
N GLU A 15 3.00 13.14 -10.10
CA GLU A 15 4.39 12.85 -10.44
C GLU A 15 4.67 11.38 -10.11
N PRO A 16 5.46 10.63 -10.88
CA PRO A 16 5.86 9.28 -10.48
C PRO A 16 6.51 9.30 -9.09
N ASP A 17 6.07 8.40 -8.22
CA ASP A 17 6.68 8.16 -6.92
C ASP A 17 8.05 7.49 -7.15
N PRO A 18 9.17 8.17 -6.84
CA PRO A 18 10.50 7.62 -7.06
C PRO A 18 10.85 6.50 -6.08
N ASP A 19 10.21 6.46 -4.90
CA ASP A 19 10.43 5.44 -3.87
C ASP A 19 9.58 4.19 -4.13
N ASN A 20 8.48 4.32 -4.87
CA ASN A 20 7.58 3.19 -5.14
C ASN A 20 7.03 3.14 -6.58
N PRO A 21 7.88 3.04 -7.62
CA PRO A 21 7.41 2.92 -9.00
C PRO A 21 6.65 1.59 -9.20
N PRO A 22 5.48 1.60 -9.87
CA PRO A 22 4.97 2.63 -10.79
C PRO A 22 3.92 3.56 -10.18
N TYR A 23 3.87 3.73 -8.86
CA TYR A 23 2.89 4.62 -8.26
C TYR A 23 3.19 6.09 -8.55
N HIS A 24 2.18 6.94 -8.40
CA HIS A 24 2.29 8.37 -8.62
C HIS A 24 1.90 9.12 -7.36
N ASP A 25 2.68 10.11 -6.97
CA ASP A 25 2.31 11.06 -5.95
C ASP A 25 1.32 12.09 -6.44
N VAL A 26 0.51 12.62 -5.52
CA VAL A 26 -0.33 13.79 -5.76
C VAL A 26 0.48 15.02 -5.44
N THR A 27 0.68 15.88 -6.43
CA THR A 27 1.45 17.11 -6.28
C THR A 27 0.57 18.35 -6.37
N LEU A 28 0.96 19.42 -5.69
CA LEU A 28 0.40 20.75 -5.86
C LEU A 28 1.36 21.60 -6.70
N ILE A 29 0.84 22.21 -7.77
CA ILE A 29 1.57 23.21 -8.56
C ILE A 29 1.55 24.54 -7.79
N ARG A 30 2.73 25.00 -7.37
CA ARG A 30 2.92 26.31 -6.72
C ARG A 30 2.90 27.44 -7.75
N SER A 31 2.78 28.68 -7.27
CA SER A 31 2.75 29.88 -8.11
C SER A 31 4.01 30.12 -8.95
N ASP A 32 5.14 29.53 -8.56
CA ASP A 32 6.41 29.58 -9.29
C ASP A 32 6.55 28.44 -10.32
N GLY A 33 5.53 27.59 -10.47
CA GLY A 33 5.53 26.42 -11.35
C GLY A 33 6.19 25.18 -10.76
N SER A 34 6.74 25.24 -9.54
CA SER A 34 7.29 24.06 -8.87
C SER A 34 6.19 23.13 -8.36
N GLU A 35 6.45 21.83 -8.38
CA GLU A 35 5.57 20.83 -7.80
C GLU A 35 5.96 20.55 -6.33
N LEU A 36 4.96 20.20 -5.51
CA LEU A 36 5.12 19.76 -4.14
C LEU A 36 4.29 18.51 -3.93
N SER A 37 4.92 17.37 -3.63
CA SER A 37 4.18 16.19 -3.17
C SER A 37 3.40 16.51 -1.90
N ILE A 38 2.12 16.18 -1.92
CA ILE A 38 1.18 16.33 -0.81
C ILE A 38 0.40 15.05 -0.54
N SER A 39 0.80 13.90 -1.12
CA SER A 39 0.15 12.60 -0.94
C SER A 39 -0.12 12.31 0.54
N ASP A 40 0.91 12.47 1.39
CA ASP A 40 0.85 12.25 2.83
C ASP A 40 -0.11 13.17 3.60
N GLN A 41 -0.54 14.28 2.99
CA GLN A 41 -1.47 15.22 3.61
C GLN A 41 -2.94 14.94 3.24
N ILE A 42 -3.18 14.03 2.29
CA ILE A 42 -4.52 13.73 1.79
C ILE A 42 -5.07 12.48 2.48
N HIS A 43 -5.82 12.69 3.56
CA HIS A 43 -6.47 11.60 4.30
C HIS A 43 -7.97 11.45 4.00
N GLY A 44 -8.56 12.40 3.27
CA GLY A 44 -10.01 12.50 3.08
C GLY A 44 -10.49 12.20 1.66
N GLY A 45 -11.77 11.83 1.56
CA GLY A 45 -12.46 11.59 0.30
C GLY A 45 -11.91 10.39 -0.47
N LYS A 46 -12.28 10.28 -1.76
CA LYS A 46 -11.89 9.16 -2.61
C LYS A 46 -10.37 9.09 -2.84
N ILE A 47 -9.69 10.24 -2.92
CA ILE A 47 -8.23 10.28 -3.13
C ILE A 47 -7.52 9.71 -1.91
N GLY A 48 -7.85 10.15 -0.70
CA GLY A 48 -7.24 9.62 0.52
C GLY A 48 -7.49 8.11 0.69
N GLY A 49 -8.69 7.63 0.37
CA GLY A 49 -8.98 6.18 0.39
C GLY A 49 -8.18 5.38 -0.64
N LEU A 50 -7.97 5.93 -1.85
CA LEU A 50 -7.14 5.28 -2.87
C LEU A 50 -5.65 5.26 -2.47
N LEU A 51 -5.15 6.34 -1.87
CA LEU A 51 -3.78 6.41 -1.34
C LEU A 51 -3.59 5.39 -0.21
N ALA A 52 -4.53 5.30 0.74
CA ALA A 52 -4.47 4.32 1.83
C ALA A 52 -4.43 2.86 1.30
N LEU A 53 -5.27 2.54 0.31
CA LEU A 53 -5.26 1.21 -0.32
C LEU A 53 -3.94 0.95 -1.06
N ARG A 54 -3.46 1.93 -1.83
CA ARG A 54 -2.29 1.80 -2.70
C ARG A 54 -0.99 1.71 -1.90
N ASP A 55 -0.84 2.51 -0.85
CA ASP A 55 0.43 2.67 -0.11
C ASP A 55 0.48 1.81 1.16
N GLY A 56 -0.66 1.39 1.68
CA GLY A 56 -0.77 0.58 2.89
C GLY A 56 -1.29 -0.83 2.62
N ASP A 57 -2.58 -0.93 2.32
CA ASP A 57 -3.30 -2.21 2.38
C ASP A 57 -2.84 -3.20 1.31
N ILE A 58 -2.73 -2.76 0.04
CA ILE A 58 -2.30 -3.62 -1.07
C ILE A 58 -0.84 -4.07 -0.90
N PRO A 59 0.13 -3.18 -0.62
CA PRO A 59 1.51 -3.60 -0.36
C PRO A 59 1.63 -4.56 0.81
N ALA A 60 0.85 -4.37 1.89
CA ALA A 60 0.86 -5.27 3.03
C ALA A 60 0.38 -6.69 2.64
N VAL A 61 -0.68 -6.80 1.83
CA VAL A 61 -1.15 -8.10 1.33
C VAL A 61 -0.14 -8.72 0.36
N GLN A 62 0.41 -7.92 -0.56
CA GLN A 62 1.44 -8.38 -1.50
C GLN A 62 2.66 -8.93 -0.78
N ASP A 63 3.18 -8.22 0.23
CA ASP A 63 4.35 -8.66 1.01
C ASP A 63 4.10 -10.00 1.71
N ARG A 64 2.88 -10.27 2.20
CA ARG A 64 2.52 -11.56 2.80
C ARG A 64 2.45 -12.68 1.78
N VAL A 65 1.85 -12.44 0.62
CA VAL A 65 1.77 -13.44 -0.45
C VAL A 65 3.16 -13.73 -1.02
N ASP A 66 3.99 -12.70 -1.18
CA ASP A 66 5.39 -12.80 -1.57
C ASP A 66 6.21 -13.59 -0.54
N ARG A 67 6.04 -13.30 0.76
CA ARG A 67 6.70 -14.04 1.86
C ARG A 67 6.31 -15.51 1.83
N LEU A 68 5.03 -15.83 1.66
CA LEU A 68 4.55 -17.20 1.55
C LEU A 68 5.19 -17.94 0.38
N ALA A 69 5.22 -17.32 -0.80
CA ALA A 69 5.83 -17.89 -1.99
C ALA A 69 7.35 -18.06 -1.83
N ALA A 70 8.03 -17.07 -1.28
CA ALA A 70 9.48 -17.11 -1.05
C ALA A 70 9.88 -18.23 -0.10
N VAL A 71 9.18 -18.37 1.03
CA VAL A 71 9.39 -19.47 1.98
C VAL A 71 9.11 -20.83 1.33
N LEU A 72 8.00 -20.96 0.59
CA LEU A 72 7.70 -22.20 -0.13
C LEU A 72 8.82 -22.56 -1.12
N ILE A 73 9.28 -21.61 -1.94
CA ILE A 73 10.36 -21.82 -2.91
C ILE A 73 11.63 -22.28 -2.19
N ASN A 74 12.03 -21.57 -1.13
CA ASN A 74 13.28 -21.83 -0.42
C ASN A 74 13.27 -23.20 0.27
N GLU A 75 12.25 -23.48 1.08
CA GLU A 75 12.12 -24.73 1.82
C GLU A 75 12.00 -25.93 0.89
N PHE A 76 11.16 -25.81 -0.15
CA PHE A 76 10.97 -26.90 -1.11
C PHE A 76 12.25 -27.15 -1.90
N ASN A 77 12.92 -26.10 -2.38
CA ASN A 77 14.17 -26.27 -3.12
C ASN A 77 15.27 -26.86 -2.24
N GLN A 78 15.45 -26.39 -1.01
CA GLN A 78 16.44 -26.97 -0.11
C GLN A 78 16.22 -28.47 0.11
N GLN A 79 14.98 -28.87 0.42
CA GLN A 79 14.66 -30.28 0.61
C GLN A 79 14.78 -31.08 -0.69
N HIS A 80 14.39 -30.52 -1.83
CA HIS A 80 14.48 -31.17 -3.13
C HIS A 80 15.93 -31.36 -3.55
N GLN A 81 16.78 -30.36 -3.34
CA GLN A 81 18.21 -30.41 -3.64
C GLN A 81 18.97 -31.42 -2.77
N ALA A 82 18.50 -31.70 -1.56
CA ALA A 82 19.05 -32.74 -0.69
C ALA A 82 18.72 -34.18 -1.14
N GLY A 83 17.77 -34.36 -2.07
CA GLY A 83 17.37 -35.66 -2.58
C GLY A 83 18.09 -36.09 -3.86
N PHE A 84 17.64 -37.22 -4.40
CA PHE A 84 18.13 -37.80 -5.64
C PHE A 84 16.98 -38.10 -6.62
N GLY A 85 17.15 -37.70 -7.88
CA GLY A 85 16.27 -38.02 -8.99
C GLY A 85 16.39 -39.49 -9.42
N LEU A 86 15.46 -39.92 -10.28
CA LEU A 86 15.50 -41.24 -10.92
C LEU A 86 16.74 -41.42 -11.81
N ASP A 87 17.22 -40.31 -12.40
CA ASP A 87 18.47 -40.25 -13.17
C ASP A 87 19.74 -40.21 -12.29
N GLY A 88 19.57 -40.23 -10.96
CA GLY A 88 20.65 -40.14 -9.97
C GLY A 88 21.18 -38.72 -9.75
N THR A 89 20.63 -37.69 -10.39
CA THR A 89 21.05 -36.31 -10.19
C THR A 89 20.55 -35.75 -8.86
N THR A 90 21.27 -34.75 -8.34
CA THR A 90 20.98 -34.05 -7.09
C THR A 90 21.18 -32.55 -7.30
N ASN A 91 20.88 -31.72 -6.29
CA ASN A 91 20.97 -30.25 -6.37
C ASN A 91 20.07 -29.61 -7.45
N ASN A 92 19.03 -30.31 -7.91
CA ASN A 92 18.05 -29.76 -8.84
C ASN A 92 17.08 -28.80 -8.12
N LEU A 93 16.88 -27.60 -8.66
CA LEU A 93 15.81 -26.70 -8.20
C LEU A 93 14.46 -27.21 -8.71
N PHE A 94 13.46 -27.28 -7.83
CA PHE A 94 12.09 -27.58 -8.24
C PHE A 94 11.36 -26.31 -8.67
N PHE A 95 11.53 -25.23 -7.92
CA PHE A 95 10.97 -23.92 -8.20
C PHE A 95 12.06 -22.91 -8.57
N SER A 96 11.69 -21.96 -9.41
CA SER A 96 12.43 -20.73 -9.69
C SER A 96 11.61 -19.52 -9.21
N GLY A 97 12.15 -18.31 -9.36
CA GLY A 97 11.44 -17.07 -9.07
C GLY A 97 11.92 -16.33 -7.82
N LEU A 98 12.60 -17.02 -6.91
CA LEU A 98 13.24 -16.37 -5.75
C LEU A 98 14.54 -15.67 -6.17
N THR A 99 14.37 -14.48 -6.72
CA THR A 99 15.40 -13.65 -7.35
C THR A 99 15.26 -12.23 -6.82
N PRO A 100 15.93 -11.88 -5.70
CA PRO A 100 15.81 -10.57 -5.10
C PRO A 100 16.11 -9.43 -6.08
N SER A 101 15.34 -8.35 -5.99
CA SER A 101 15.61 -7.11 -6.74
C SER A 101 16.88 -6.43 -6.21
N ALA A 102 17.47 -5.55 -7.02
CA ALA A 102 18.56 -4.70 -6.55
C ALA A 102 18.12 -3.84 -5.34
N PRO A 103 19.04 -3.44 -4.44
CA PRO A 103 18.70 -2.61 -3.30
C PRO A 103 18.07 -1.29 -3.74
N LEU A 104 16.97 -0.92 -3.10
CA LEU A 104 16.26 0.31 -3.41
C LEU A 104 16.90 1.48 -2.67
N ALA A 105 17.44 2.46 -3.39
CA ALA A 105 17.97 3.68 -2.79
C ALA A 105 16.81 4.57 -2.30
N SER A 106 16.91 5.13 -1.09
CA SER A 106 15.97 6.19 -0.65
C SER A 106 16.17 7.46 -1.47
N ASP A 107 15.07 8.14 -1.81
CA ASP A 107 15.04 9.50 -2.37
C ASP A 107 15.81 10.55 -1.53
N ARG A 108 15.95 10.32 -0.22
CA ARG A 108 16.69 11.17 0.72
C ARG A 108 18.21 11.02 0.60
N ASN A 109 18.69 10.04 -0.16
CA ASN A 109 20.10 9.82 -0.36
C ASN A 109 20.70 11.01 -1.10
N THR A 110 21.87 11.45 -0.64
CA THR A 110 22.59 12.58 -1.23
C THR A 110 23.89 12.14 -1.90
N GLY A 111 24.34 10.92 -1.62
CA GLY A 111 25.48 10.32 -2.30
C GLY A 111 25.17 9.84 -3.71
N SER A 112 26.24 9.43 -4.40
CA SER A 112 26.18 8.90 -5.77
C SER A 112 26.07 7.37 -5.81
N ALA A 113 25.87 6.74 -4.65
CA ALA A 113 25.81 5.29 -4.56
C ALA A 113 24.52 4.75 -5.18
N LEU A 114 24.62 3.59 -5.82
CA LEU A 114 23.51 2.91 -6.48
C LEU A 114 23.46 1.45 -6.04
N GLY A 115 22.25 0.96 -5.74
CA GLY A 115 22.01 -0.46 -5.51
C GLY A 115 22.22 -1.24 -6.81
N SER A 116 23.13 -2.21 -6.80
CA SER A 116 23.49 -2.98 -7.98
C SER A 116 22.76 -4.32 -8.05
N SER A 117 22.86 -5.12 -6.98
CA SER A 117 22.27 -6.45 -6.96
C SER A 117 22.11 -6.98 -5.54
N VAL A 118 21.17 -7.90 -5.37
CA VAL A 118 21.06 -8.77 -4.20
C VAL A 118 21.05 -10.20 -4.70
N THR A 119 21.91 -11.05 -4.14
CA THR A 119 21.95 -12.49 -4.46
C THR A 119 21.81 -13.31 -3.19
N ILE A 120 21.12 -14.45 -3.29
CA ILE A 120 21.03 -15.41 -2.19
C ILE A 120 22.29 -16.27 -2.25
N ALA A 121 23.21 -16.01 -1.33
CA ALA A 121 24.49 -16.71 -1.23
C ALA A 121 24.34 -18.03 -0.46
N ASP A 122 23.52 -18.03 0.60
CA ASP A 122 23.25 -19.22 1.39
C ASP A 122 21.74 -19.28 1.76
N PRO A 123 20.95 -20.14 1.08
CA PRO A 123 19.52 -20.27 1.35
C PRO A 123 19.22 -20.88 2.73
N THR A 124 20.17 -21.59 3.36
CA THR A 124 19.96 -22.33 4.61
C THR A 124 19.90 -21.42 5.85
N ILE A 125 20.51 -20.24 5.75
CA ILE A 125 20.49 -19.18 6.78
C ILE A 125 19.72 -17.95 6.31
N LEU A 126 19.13 -18.00 5.11
CA LEU A 126 18.36 -16.91 4.55
C LEU A 126 17.17 -16.60 5.48
N THR A 127 17.06 -15.35 5.89
CA THR A 127 15.81 -14.86 6.45
C THR A 127 15.14 -13.96 5.43
N PHE A 128 13.82 -13.95 5.41
CA PHE A 128 13.04 -13.06 4.54
C PHE A 128 12.68 -11.75 5.26
N GLN A 129 13.45 -11.35 6.26
CA GLN A 129 13.23 -10.05 6.92
C GLN A 129 13.58 -8.90 5.97
N ARG A 130 13.12 -7.70 6.32
CA ARG A 130 13.44 -6.47 5.57
C ARG A 130 14.61 -5.78 6.26
N TYR A 131 15.53 -5.26 5.46
CA TYR A 131 16.76 -4.65 5.96
C TYR A 131 17.03 -3.31 5.29
N ASP A 132 17.63 -2.41 6.06
CA ASP A 132 18.19 -1.16 5.56
C ASP A 132 19.71 -1.20 5.71
N VAL A 133 20.42 -1.04 4.59
CA VAL A 133 21.85 -0.76 4.58
C VAL A 133 22.02 0.74 4.72
N THR A 134 22.38 1.19 5.92
CA THR A 134 22.62 2.61 6.22
C THR A 134 24.12 2.90 6.19
N PHE A 135 24.53 3.88 5.40
CA PHE A 135 25.91 4.36 5.36
C PHE A 135 26.17 5.32 6.52
N THR A 136 27.18 5.03 7.33
CA THR A 136 27.63 5.90 8.43
C THR A 136 28.77 6.84 8.00
N GLY A 137 29.28 6.64 6.78
CA GLY A 137 30.26 7.46 6.09
C GLY A 137 30.58 6.86 4.71
N ALA A 138 31.47 7.50 3.97
CA ALA A 138 31.81 7.06 2.60
C ALA A 138 32.42 5.66 2.50
N THR A 139 32.93 5.11 3.61
CA THR A 139 33.61 3.81 3.67
C THR A 139 33.08 2.92 4.80
N ALA A 140 31.90 3.20 5.36
CA ALA A 140 31.35 2.44 6.48
C ALA A 140 29.83 2.33 6.40
N TYR A 141 29.30 1.18 6.80
CA TYR A 141 27.87 0.89 6.80
C TYR A 141 27.44 0.13 8.05
N SER A 142 26.13 0.15 8.30
CA SER A 142 25.43 -0.77 9.21
C SER A 142 24.19 -1.31 8.52
N VAL A 143 23.90 -2.59 8.71
CA VAL A 143 22.66 -3.23 8.25
C VAL A 143 21.74 -3.37 9.43
N VAL A 144 20.52 -2.85 9.30
CA VAL A 144 19.50 -2.88 10.35
C VAL A 144 18.29 -3.64 9.83
N ASN A 145 17.77 -4.55 10.64
CA ASN A 145 16.47 -5.16 10.38
C ASN A 145 15.37 -4.14 10.68
N THR A 146 14.51 -3.85 9.70
CA THR A 146 13.50 -2.79 9.81
C THR A 146 12.30 -3.17 10.67
N THR A 147 12.09 -4.46 10.93
CA THR A 147 11.02 -4.96 11.82
C THR A 147 11.43 -4.89 13.29
N THR A 148 12.68 -5.25 13.60
CA THR A 148 13.16 -5.31 15.00
C THR A 148 13.96 -4.09 15.43
N GLY A 149 14.47 -3.30 14.47
CA GLY A 149 15.41 -2.21 14.71
C GLY A 149 16.81 -2.69 15.11
N ALA A 150 17.08 -3.99 15.10
CA ALA A 150 18.37 -4.54 15.51
C ALA A 150 19.41 -4.40 14.40
N THR A 151 20.62 -3.98 14.76
CA THR A 151 21.78 -4.05 13.85
C THR A 151 22.21 -5.50 13.67
N VAL A 152 22.16 -5.97 12.43
CA VAL A 152 22.52 -7.33 12.03
C VAL A 152 24.03 -7.44 11.80
N THR A 153 24.59 -6.46 11.11
CA THR A 153 26.02 -6.37 10.85
C THR A 153 26.45 -4.92 10.64
N SER A 154 27.74 -4.65 10.74
CA SER A 154 28.35 -3.38 10.35
C SER A 154 29.76 -3.64 9.85
N GLY A 155 30.27 -2.77 9.00
CA GLY A 155 31.56 -3.02 8.38
C GLY A 155 32.08 -1.89 7.53
N THR A 156 33.22 -2.16 6.88
CA THR A 156 33.83 -1.27 5.92
C THR A 156 33.19 -1.44 4.56
N TYR A 157 32.78 -0.34 3.95
CA TYR A 157 32.27 -0.33 2.59
C TYR A 157 33.42 -0.18 1.59
N THR A 158 33.39 -1.01 0.55
CA THR A 158 34.18 -0.85 -0.68
C THR A 158 33.23 -0.97 -1.87
N SER A 159 33.21 0.02 -2.75
CA SER A 159 32.30 0.04 -3.91
C SER A 159 32.38 -1.24 -4.72
N GLY A 160 31.21 -1.86 -4.96
CA GLY A 160 31.07 -3.09 -5.74
C GLY A 160 31.47 -4.37 -5.00
N SER A 161 31.97 -4.28 -3.77
CA SER A 161 32.19 -5.47 -2.93
C SER A 161 30.88 -5.90 -2.26
N PRO A 162 30.62 -7.22 -2.09
CA PRO A 162 29.41 -7.69 -1.45
C PRO A 162 29.41 -7.38 0.05
N ILE A 163 28.26 -6.92 0.53
CA ILE A 163 27.90 -6.82 1.94
C ILE A 163 27.13 -8.09 2.28
N ASN A 164 27.75 -8.97 3.07
CA ASN A 164 27.18 -10.28 3.43
C ASN A 164 26.47 -10.23 4.80
N PHE A 165 25.23 -10.74 4.85
CA PHE A 165 24.47 -10.96 6.08
C PHE A 165 23.27 -11.88 5.80
N ASP A 166 22.87 -12.69 6.78
CA ASP A 166 21.62 -13.47 6.74
C ASP A 166 21.35 -14.19 5.41
N GLY A 167 22.39 -14.82 4.84
CA GLY A 167 22.30 -15.58 3.58
C GLY A 167 22.30 -14.74 2.30
N LEU A 168 22.39 -13.42 2.41
CA LEU A 168 22.38 -12.46 1.29
C LEU A 168 23.76 -11.88 1.03
N ASP A 169 24.05 -11.69 -0.26
CA ASP A 169 25.13 -10.83 -0.75
C ASP A 169 24.52 -9.60 -1.43
N VAL A 170 24.74 -8.44 -0.82
CA VAL A 170 24.21 -7.15 -1.29
C VAL A 170 25.33 -6.32 -1.89
N VAL A 171 25.19 -5.91 -3.15
CA VAL A 171 26.19 -5.10 -3.85
C VAL A 171 25.65 -3.69 -4.08
N ILE A 172 26.40 -2.70 -3.58
CA ILE A 172 26.17 -1.27 -3.80
C ILE A 172 27.43 -0.70 -4.43
N THR A 173 27.29 0.14 -5.46
CA THR A 173 28.39 0.77 -6.19
C THR A 173 28.38 2.28 -6.02
N GLY A 174 29.50 2.96 -6.25
CA GLY A 174 29.59 4.42 -6.17
C GLY A 174 30.10 4.93 -4.83
N THR A 175 29.83 6.20 -4.53
CA THR A 175 30.30 6.86 -3.30
C THR A 175 29.11 7.33 -2.47
N PRO A 176 28.75 6.61 -1.39
CA PRO A 176 27.68 7.00 -0.50
C PRO A 176 28.10 8.15 0.41
N VAL A 177 27.12 8.85 0.95
CA VAL A 177 27.27 9.86 2.00
C VAL A 177 26.69 9.31 3.31
N ALA A 178 27.18 9.81 4.45
CA ALA A 178 26.62 9.44 5.75
C ALA A 178 25.13 9.80 5.80
N GLY A 179 24.30 8.82 6.16
CA GLY A 179 22.84 8.93 6.16
C GLY A 179 22.16 8.34 4.92
N ASP A 180 22.91 7.95 3.88
CA ASP A 180 22.31 7.26 2.74
C ASP A 180 21.81 5.86 3.16
N VAL A 181 20.63 5.46 2.67
CA VAL A 181 19.95 4.21 3.00
C VAL A 181 19.58 3.44 1.73
N PHE A 182 19.79 2.13 1.76
CA PHE A 182 19.36 1.19 0.71
C PHE A 182 18.51 0.07 1.32
N GLY A 183 17.25 -0.01 0.92
CA GLY A 183 16.32 -1.05 1.35
C GLY A 183 16.56 -2.37 0.62
N VAL A 184 16.51 -3.48 1.36
CA VAL A 184 16.72 -4.84 0.88
C VAL A 184 15.54 -5.72 1.31
N ASN A 185 14.93 -6.37 0.31
CA ASN A 185 13.79 -7.27 0.50
C ASN A 185 13.95 -8.48 -0.44
N ALA A 186 14.26 -9.65 0.12
CA ALA A 186 14.53 -10.86 -0.67
C ALA A 186 13.26 -11.53 -1.21
N GLN A 187 12.12 -11.33 -0.55
CA GLN A 187 10.84 -11.93 -0.95
C GLN A 187 10.09 -11.13 -2.03
N GLN A 188 10.43 -9.86 -2.26
CA GLN A 188 9.63 -8.97 -3.11
C GLN A 188 9.40 -9.54 -4.52
N GLY A 189 8.12 -9.68 -4.89
CA GLY A 189 7.62 -10.23 -6.14
C GLY A 189 7.85 -11.74 -6.33
N ALA A 190 8.26 -12.47 -5.30
CA ALA A 190 8.41 -13.93 -5.37
C ALA A 190 7.11 -14.62 -5.78
N ALA A 191 5.95 -14.14 -5.33
CA ALA A 191 4.66 -14.72 -5.72
C ALA A 191 4.33 -14.49 -7.20
N GLN A 192 4.79 -13.38 -7.77
CA GLN A 192 4.62 -13.10 -9.20
C GLN A 192 5.56 -13.96 -10.07
N ARG A 193 6.76 -14.25 -9.57
CA ARG A 193 7.83 -14.93 -10.33
C ARG A 193 7.89 -16.44 -10.12
N ILE A 194 7.20 -16.99 -9.11
CA ILE A 194 7.23 -18.41 -8.82
C ILE A 194 6.85 -19.24 -10.04
N ALA A 195 7.72 -20.19 -10.39
CA ALA A 195 7.51 -21.09 -11.52
C ALA A 195 8.21 -22.43 -11.29
N VAL A 196 7.68 -23.52 -11.85
CA VAL A 196 8.36 -24.82 -11.84
C VAL A 196 9.59 -24.74 -12.74
N ALA A 197 10.77 -25.01 -12.17
CA ALA A 197 12.04 -25.00 -12.88
C ALA A 197 12.33 -26.33 -13.59
N LEU A 198 11.78 -27.45 -13.07
CA LEU A 198 11.96 -28.77 -13.67
C LEU A 198 11.15 -28.92 -14.96
N THR A 199 11.83 -29.37 -16.00
CA THR A 199 11.21 -29.75 -17.29
C THR A 199 11.26 -31.26 -17.53
N ASP A 200 12.09 -31.98 -16.76
CA ASP A 200 12.27 -33.43 -16.82
C ASP A 200 11.78 -34.05 -15.50
N THR A 201 10.89 -35.03 -15.60
CA THR A 201 10.31 -35.72 -14.45
C THR A 201 11.31 -36.64 -13.76
N ASP A 202 12.33 -37.13 -14.46
CA ASP A 202 13.35 -38.01 -13.87
C ASP A 202 14.24 -37.26 -12.86
N LYS A 203 14.22 -35.91 -12.91
CA LYS A 203 14.93 -35.04 -11.96
C LYS A 203 14.13 -34.72 -10.69
N ILE A 204 12.91 -35.22 -10.56
CA ILE A 204 12.15 -35.11 -9.32
C ILE A 204 12.87 -35.95 -8.25
N ALA A 205 13.45 -35.27 -7.28
CA ALA A 205 14.31 -35.84 -6.27
C ALA A 205 13.50 -36.52 -5.15
N ALA A 206 12.91 -37.68 -5.43
CA ALA A 206 12.03 -38.39 -4.48
C ALA A 206 12.79 -39.24 -3.45
N ALA A 207 14.00 -39.69 -3.78
CA ALA A 207 14.81 -40.56 -2.92
C ALA A 207 15.70 -39.74 -1.98
N ALA A 208 15.93 -40.22 -0.76
CA ALA A 208 16.87 -39.61 0.19
C ALA A 208 18.31 -40.13 0.01
N SER A 209 18.50 -41.22 -0.73
CA SER A 209 19.82 -41.81 -1.02
C SER A 209 19.89 -42.32 -2.46
N SER A 210 21.00 -42.05 -3.13
CA SER A 210 21.26 -42.54 -4.49
C SER A 210 21.27 -44.08 -4.59
N ALA A 211 21.64 -44.78 -3.52
CA ALA A 211 21.66 -46.25 -3.49
C ALA A 211 20.26 -46.88 -3.46
N ALA A 212 19.23 -46.09 -3.15
CA ALA A 212 17.84 -46.53 -3.04
C ALA A 212 16.99 -46.11 -4.26
N VAL A 213 17.64 -45.61 -5.32
CA VAL A 213 17.00 -45.30 -6.60
C VAL A 213 17.05 -46.53 -7.53
N PRO A 214 15.92 -46.97 -8.13
CA PRO A 214 14.54 -46.54 -7.88
C PRO A 214 13.91 -47.22 -6.66
N GLY A 215 12.90 -46.57 -6.06
CA GLY A 215 12.00 -47.20 -5.08
C GLY A 215 11.88 -46.47 -3.74
N ASP A 216 12.81 -45.56 -3.43
CA ASP A 216 12.74 -44.71 -2.24
C ASP A 216 11.91 -43.45 -2.48
N ASN A 217 11.04 -43.13 -1.52
CA ASN A 217 10.18 -41.95 -1.49
C ASN A 217 10.35 -41.11 -0.20
N ALA A 218 11.39 -41.37 0.60
CA ALA A 218 11.62 -40.68 1.86
C ALA A 218 11.78 -39.16 1.67
N ASN A 219 12.45 -38.70 0.61
CA ASN A 219 12.56 -37.27 0.32
C ASN A 219 11.23 -36.68 -0.16
N ALA A 220 10.46 -37.43 -0.94
CA ALA A 220 9.11 -37.01 -1.33
C ALA A 220 8.18 -36.83 -0.11
N LEU A 221 8.29 -37.71 0.90
CA LEU A 221 7.55 -37.55 2.15
C LEU A 221 8.00 -36.29 2.93
N ALA A 222 9.30 -36.00 2.95
CA ALA A 222 9.82 -34.77 3.55
C ALA A 222 9.33 -33.51 2.82
N LEU A 223 9.27 -33.54 1.48
CA LEU A 223 8.72 -32.45 0.67
C LEU A 223 7.24 -32.18 0.98
N VAL A 224 6.42 -33.23 1.15
CA VAL A 224 5.02 -33.09 1.57
C VAL A 224 4.92 -32.49 2.97
N ALA A 225 5.81 -32.88 3.89
CA ALA A 225 5.80 -32.40 5.27
C ALA A 225 6.07 -30.88 5.39
N ILE A 226 6.69 -30.24 4.39
CA ILE A 226 6.95 -28.78 4.38
C ILE A 226 5.66 -27.98 4.59
N HIS A 227 4.54 -28.43 4.02
CA HIS A 227 3.25 -27.75 4.15
C HIS A 227 2.72 -27.74 5.61
N THR A 228 3.14 -28.71 6.42
CA THR A 228 2.71 -28.88 7.82
C THR A 228 3.79 -28.54 8.85
N ASN A 229 5.05 -28.39 8.42
CA ASN A 229 6.13 -27.97 9.29
C ASN A 229 6.00 -26.48 9.59
N ARG A 230 6.34 -26.10 10.82
CA ARG A 230 6.33 -24.70 11.24
C ARG A 230 7.59 -24.02 10.74
N GLN A 231 7.43 -22.89 10.07
CA GLN A 231 8.49 -22.12 9.46
C GLN A 231 8.75 -20.87 10.29
N ASN A 232 9.99 -20.68 10.74
CA ASN A 232 10.37 -19.51 11.56
C ASN A 232 10.10 -18.20 10.81
N ASP A 233 10.39 -18.18 9.52
CA ASP A 233 10.12 -17.06 8.62
C ASP A 233 8.65 -16.71 8.46
N LEU A 234 7.72 -17.59 8.84
CA LEU A 234 6.29 -17.32 8.84
C LEU A 234 5.76 -16.97 10.25
N GLY A 235 6.65 -16.52 11.15
CA GLY A 235 6.29 -16.30 12.56
C GLY A 235 6.08 -17.60 13.31
N ASN A 236 6.88 -18.62 12.98
CA ASN A 236 6.71 -19.99 13.46
C ASN A 236 5.32 -20.54 13.08
N ALA A 237 4.80 -20.29 11.88
CA ALA A 237 3.52 -20.83 11.40
C ALA A 237 3.75 -21.87 10.30
N THR A 238 2.76 -22.73 10.04
CA THR A 238 2.80 -23.57 8.84
C THR A 238 2.44 -22.74 7.60
N ILE A 239 2.81 -23.21 6.41
CA ILE A 239 2.42 -22.58 5.14
C ILE A 239 0.89 -22.47 5.04
N ASN A 240 0.18 -23.51 5.48
CA ASN A 240 -1.29 -23.54 5.50
C ASN A 240 -1.90 -22.49 6.43
N ASP A 241 -1.37 -22.39 7.66
CA ASP A 241 -1.86 -21.44 8.65
C ASP A 241 -1.62 -20.00 8.18
N TYR A 242 -0.43 -19.72 7.68
CA TYR A 242 -0.06 -18.40 7.18
C TYR A 242 -0.94 -17.98 5.99
N HIS A 243 -1.19 -18.88 5.04
CA HIS A 243 -2.12 -18.66 3.94
C HIS A 243 -3.54 -18.37 4.43
N THR A 244 -4.05 -19.17 5.38
CA THR A 244 -5.40 -19.01 5.94
C THR A 244 -5.57 -17.68 6.66
N VAL A 245 -4.58 -17.29 7.47
CA VAL A 245 -4.58 -15.99 8.17
C VAL A 245 -4.51 -14.83 7.16
N THR A 246 -3.70 -14.94 6.11
CA THR A 246 -3.59 -13.90 5.08
C THR A 246 -4.94 -13.63 4.41
N ILE A 247 -5.70 -14.69 4.04
CA ILE A 247 -7.05 -14.55 3.49
C ILE A 247 -8.02 -13.98 4.55
N GLY A 248 -7.92 -14.47 5.79
CA GLY A 248 -8.74 -14.01 6.91
C GLY A 248 -8.60 -12.51 7.17
N ASP A 249 -7.36 -11.99 7.09
CA ASP A 249 -7.07 -10.58 7.34
C ASP A 249 -7.64 -9.68 6.25
N VAL A 250 -7.58 -10.08 4.97
CA VAL A 250 -8.26 -9.37 3.88
C VAL A 250 -9.78 -9.35 4.10
N GLY A 251 -10.36 -10.48 4.49
CA GLY A 251 -11.79 -10.59 4.80
C GLY A 251 -12.22 -9.73 5.99
N SER A 252 -11.38 -9.67 7.03
CA SER A 252 -11.61 -8.84 8.21
C SER A 252 -11.52 -7.35 7.88
N ALA A 253 -10.46 -6.92 7.18
CA ALA A 253 -10.26 -5.53 6.76
C ALA A 253 -11.39 -5.03 5.84
N THR A 254 -11.86 -5.90 4.93
CA THR A 254 -13.00 -5.61 4.05
C THR A 254 -14.27 -5.39 4.87
N ARG A 255 -14.57 -6.30 5.81
CA ARG A 255 -15.75 -6.19 6.67
C ARG A 255 -15.70 -4.93 7.56
N GLU A 256 -14.53 -4.62 8.12
CA GLU A 256 -14.34 -3.40 8.90
C GLU A 256 -14.60 -2.14 8.07
N SER A 257 -14.07 -2.11 6.85
CA SER A 257 -14.29 -1.01 5.90
C SER A 257 -15.76 -0.87 5.49
N GLU A 258 -16.48 -1.97 5.25
CA GLU A 258 -17.91 -1.96 4.95
C GLU A 258 -18.75 -1.40 6.12
N VAL A 259 -18.44 -1.82 7.34
CA VAL A 259 -19.11 -1.31 8.55
C VAL A 259 -18.83 0.18 8.74
N ALA A 260 -17.57 0.61 8.56
CA ALA A 260 -17.19 2.02 8.64
C ALA A 260 -17.89 2.88 7.57
N LEU A 261 -17.93 2.40 6.33
CA LEU A 261 -18.63 3.07 5.23
C LEU A 261 -20.12 3.23 5.52
N LYS A 262 -20.77 2.18 6.03
CA LYS A 262 -22.19 2.23 6.39
C LYS A 262 -22.46 3.27 7.49
N SER A 263 -21.65 3.29 8.53
CA SER A 263 -21.75 4.28 9.62
C SER A 263 -21.58 5.71 9.11
N LYS A 264 -20.57 5.96 8.26
CA LYS A 264 -20.32 7.30 7.69
C LYS A 264 -21.41 7.75 6.71
N THR A 265 -21.98 6.82 5.95
CA THR A 265 -23.12 7.11 5.06
C THR A 265 -24.33 7.54 5.87
N LEU A 266 -24.68 6.80 6.93
CA LEU A 266 -25.79 7.15 7.82
C LEU A 266 -25.60 8.52 8.50
N GLU A 267 -24.38 8.81 8.96
CA GLU A 267 -24.03 10.12 9.53
C GLU A 267 -24.20 11.25 8.49
N SER A 268 -23.72 11.05 7.26
CA SER A 268 -23.87 12.00 6.15
C SER A 268 -25.35 12.23 5.77
N ASP A 269 -26.15 11.17 5.72
CA ASP A 269 -27.58 11.24 5.43
C ASP A 269 -28.32 12.03 6.50
N GLN A 270 -28.00 11.80 7.78
CA GLN A 270 -28.59 12.54 8.90
C GLN A 270 -28.21 14.03 8.86
N LEU A 271 -26.95 14.36 8.57
CA LEU A 271 -26.50 15.75 8.43
C LEU A 271 -27.14 16.44 7.23
N THR A 272 -27.34 15.71 6.13
CA THR A 272 -28.03 16.23 4.94
C THR A 272 -29.49 16.55 5.26
N ALA A 273 -30.20 15.63 5.93
CA ALA A 273 -31.57 15.85 6.37
C ALA A 273 -31.70 17.05 7.34
N LEU A 274 -30.75 17.19 8.28
CA LEU A 274 -30.69 18.37 9.16
C LEU A 274 -30.48 19.66 8.37
N ARG A 275 -29.54 19.66 7.41
CA ARG A 275 -29.28 20.82 6.55
C ARG A 275 -30.53 21.19 5.75
N GLU A 276 -31.22 20.22 5.18
CA GLU A 276 -32.48 20.42 4.45
C GLU A 276 -33.60 20.93 5.35
N SER A 277 -33.64 20.51 6.62
CA SER A 277 -34.62 21.04 7.58
C SER A 277 -34.41 22.52 7.94
N VAL A 278 -33.16 23.00 7.88
CA VAL A 278 -32.80 24.41 8.22
C VAL A 278 -32.77 25.29 6.96
N SER A 279 -32.30 24.75 5.85
CA SER A 279 -32.19 25.45 4.56
C SER A 279 -33.44 25.31 3.68
N GLY A 280 -34.34 24.39 4.03
CA GLY A 280 -35.59 24.19 3.35
C GLY A 280 -36.56 25.31 3.66
N VAL A 281 -37.14 25.90 2.63
CA VAL A 281 -38.25 26.85 2.77
C VAL A 281 -39.47 26.06 3.24
N SER A 282 -39.99 26.38 4.42
CA SER A 282 -41.26 25.81 4.87
C SER A 282 -42.38 26.35 3.97
N LEU A 283 -42.98 25.48 3.17
CA LEU A 283 -44.12 25.84 2.29
C LEU A 283 -45.27 26.47 3.09
N ASP A 284 -45.44 26.10 4.36
CA ASP A 284 -46.45 26.66 5.25
C ASP A 284 -46.09 28.07 5.70
N GLU A 285 -44.81 28.38 5.97
CA GLU A 285 -44.37 29.76 6.24
C GLU A 285 -44.43 30.61 4.98
N GLU A 286 -44.03 30.10 3.81
CA GLU A 286 -44.18 30.86 2.57
C GLU A 286 -45.63 31.05 2.16
N LEU A 287 -46.52 30.07 2.39
CA LEU A 287 -47.96 30.24 2.20
C LEU A 287 -48.53 31.24 3.19
N THR A 288 -48.10 31.22 4.45
CA THR A 288 -48.52 32.19 5.46
C THR A 288 -48.05 33.61 5.11
N ASN A 289 -46.80 33.76 4.65
CA ASN A 289 -46.26 35.02 4.17
C ASN A 289 -46.97 35.50 2.91
N LEU A 290 -47.28 34.61 1.97
CA LEU A 290 -48.03 34.91 0.76
C LEU A 290 -49.46 35.36 1.09
N LEU A 291 -50.16 34.65 1.99
CA LEU A 291 -51.48 35.05 2.48
C LEU A 291 -51.44 36.39 3.22
N SER A 292 -50.38 36.63 4.00
CA SER A 292 -50.15 37.92 4.67
C SER A 292 -49.95 39.05 3.66
N PHE A 293 -49.14 38.84 2.62
CA PHE A 293 -48.94 39.82 1.54
C PHE A 293 -50.22 40.05 0.74
N GLN A 294 -51.00 39.00 0.44
CA GLN A 294 -52.30 39.13 -0.22
C GLN A 294 -53.29 39.95 0.61
N ARG A 295 -53.43 39.65 1.92
CA ARG A 295 -54.30 40.41 2.82
C ARG A 295 -53.83 41.86 2.99
N SER A 296 -52.52 42.08 3.07
CA SER A 296 -51.93 43.42 3.15
C SER A 296 -52.18 44.22 1.88
N PHE A 297 -52.10 43.58 0.71
CA PHE A 297 -52.42 44.20 -0.58
C PHE A 297 -53.91 44.52 -0.70
N GLU A 298 -54.81 43.61 -0.32
CA GLU A 298 -56.25 43.85 -0.28
C GLU A 298 -56.63 45.00 0.67
N ALA A 299 -56.03 45.04 1.86
CA ALA A 299 -56.22 46.13 2.82
C ALA A 299 -55.72 47.47 2.26
N SER A 300 -54.55 47.48 1.61
CA SER A 300 -53.98 48.66 0.96
C SER A 300 -54.87 49.15 -0.20
N ALA A 301 -55.40 48.24 -1.01
CA ALA A 301 -56.33 48.55 -2.09
C ALA A 301 -57.64 49.16 -1.55
N ARG A 302 -58.21 48.60 -0.46
CA ARG A 302 -59.39 49.20 0.19
C ARG A 302 -59.10 50.57 0.78
N MET A 303 -57.92 50.79 1.38
CA MET A 303 -57.55 52.14 1.85
C MET A 303 -57.48 53.13 0.69
N ILE A 304 -56.96 52.72 -0.48
CA ILE A 304 -56.95 53.56 -1.69
C ILE A 304 -58.37 53.86 -2.16
N THR A 305 -59.27 52.87 -2.17
CA THR A 305 -60.68 53.07 -2.54
C THR A 305 -61.38 54.02 -1.57
N VAL A 306 -61.19 53.85 -0.26
CA VAL A 306 -61.76 54.74 0.75
C VAL A 306 -61.16 56.16 0.65
N ALA A 307 -59.86 56.27 0.38
CA ALA A 307 -59.24 57.57 0.14
C ALA A 307 -59.79 58.24 -1.12
N ASP A 308 -60.04 57.49 -2.20
CA ASP A 308 -60.67 57.99 -3.43
C ASP A 308 -62.12 58.43 -3.18
N GLU A 309 -62.91 57.65 -2.42
CA GLU A 309 -64.27 58.02 -2.01
C GLU A 309 -64.29 59.28 -1.13
N LEU A 310 -63.37 59.39 -0.17
CA LEU A 310 -63.25 60.58 0.67
C LEU A 310 -62.82 61.81 -0.16
N LEU A 311 -61.90 61.64 -1.11
CA LEU A 311 -61.46 62.70 -2.01
C LEU A 311 -62.62 63.15 -2.92
N GLN A 312 -63.39 62.22 -3.47
CA GLN A 312 -64.60 62.52 -4.23
C GLN A 312 -65.67 63.20 -3.36
N THR A 313 -65.83 62.78 -2.10
CA THR A 313 -66.78 63.41 -1.16
C THR A 313 -66.37 64.84 -0.83
N ILE A 314 -65.08 65.09 -0.56
CA ILE A 314 -64.54 66.45 -0.36
C ILE A 314 -64.73 67.31 -1.61
N LEU A 315 -64.46 66.75 -2.80
CA LEU A 315 -64.70 67.44 -4.07
C LEU A 315 -66.18 67.74 -4.33
N ALA A 316 -67.09 66.86 -3.89
CA ALA A 316 -68.54 67.05 -4.02
C ALA A 316 -69.10 68.07 -3.03
N MET A 317 -68.54 68.20 -1.82
CA MET A 317 -68.91 69.24 -0.85
C MET A 317 -68.36 70.63 -1.19
N GLY A 318 -67.32 70.71 -2.03
CA GLY A 318 -66.72 71.96 -2.50
C GLY A 318 -67.46 72.65 -3.66
N ARG A 319 -68.67 72.20 -4.00
CA ARG A 319 -69.55 72.78 -5.03
C ARG A 319 -70.77 73.46 -4.44
#